data_AF-A0A7K3S3K1-F1
#
_entry.id   AF-A0A7K3S3K1-F1
#
_cell.length_a   1.000
_cell.length_b   1.000
_cell.length_c   1.000
_cell.angle_alpha   90.00
_cell.angle_beta   90.00
_cell.angle_gamma   90.00
#
_symmetry.space_group_name_H-M   'P 1'
#
loop_
_entity.id
_entity.type
_entity.pdbx_description
1 polymer ?
#
loop_
_entity_poly.entity_id
_entity_poly.type
_entity_poly.pdbx_seq_one_letter_code
_entity_poly.pdbx_strand_id
1 'polypeptide(L)' 'SPAPEASRSSYGAEPPRPVSPEDDVPEDDDPDLVDSALSGHDLIVRELGATVIDEFANEQ' A
#
# COMPACT_ATOMS: atom_id res chain seq x y z
N SER A 1 -32.49 10.69 44.20
CA SER A 1 -31.79 11.10 42.97
C SER A 1 -31.11 9.89 42.35
N PRO A 2 -31.36 9.51 41.09
CA PRO A 2 -30.53 8.56 40.33
C PRO A 2 -29.60 9.34 39.37
N ALA A 3 -28.42 8.90 38.90
CA ALA A 3 -27.50 7.77 39.09
C ALA A 3 -26.10 8.26 38.59
N PRO A 4 -24.96 7.59 38.87
CA PRO A 4 -23.64 8.11 38.54
C PRO A 4 -23.31 7.93 37.05
N GLU A 5 -22.79 8.99 36.40
CA GLU A 5 -22.28 8.92 35.03
C GLU A 5 -21.01 8.07 34.98
N ALA A 6 -21.12 6.90 34.37
CA ALA A 6 -19.98 6.18 33.80
C ALA A 6 -19.54 6.94 32.53
N SER A 7 -18.77 8.02 32.70
CA SER A 7 -18.13 8.68 31.57
C SER A 7 -16.97 7.80 31.11
N ARG A 8 -17.27 6.97 30.12
CA ARG A 8 -16.33 6.08 29.43
C ARG A 8 -15.15 6.93 28.97
N SER A 9 -13.94 6.62 29.45
CA SER A 9 -12.72 7.14 28.85
C SER A 9 -12.65 6.67 27.40
N SER A 10 -13.18 7.48 26.49
CA SER A 10 -12.78 7.44 25.09
C SER A 10 -11.33 7.92 25.07
N TYR A 11 -10.40 6.98 25.19
CA TYR A 11 -9.05 7.16 24.68
C TYR A 11 -9.20 7.53 23.20
N GLY A 12 -9.22 8.84 22.92
CA GLY A 12 -9.40 9.36 21.58
C GLY A 12 -8.21 8.94 20.74
N ALA A 13 -8.45 8.15 19.70
CA ALA A 13 -7.48 8.00 18.64
C ALA A 13 -7.24 9.39 18.03
N GLU A 14 -5.97 9.77 17.89
CA GLU A 14 -5.60 11.00 17.20
C GLU A 14 -6.11 10.93 15.74
N PRO A 15 -6.63 12.03 15.15
CA PRO A 15 -7.09 12.01 13.78
C PRO A 15 -5.94 11.66 12.81
N PRO A 16 -6.22 10.92 11.72
CA PRO A 16 -5.20 10.54 10.74
C PRO A 16 -4.57 11.80 10.14
N ARG A 17 -3.24 11.78 10.00
CA ARG A 17 -2.50 12.87 9.35
C ARG A 17 -2.87 12.91 7.87
N PRO A 18 -3.03 14.09 7.26
CA PRO A 18 -3.15 14.20 5.81
C PRO A 18 -1.92 13.60 5.14
N VAL A 19 -2.15 12.71 4.19
CA VAL A 19 -1.10 12.17 3.30
C VAL A 19 -1.03 13.06 2.05
N SER A 20 0.17 13.41 1.61
CA SER A 20 0.34 14.07 0.32
C SER A 20 0.14 13.06 -0.83
N PRO A 21 -0.23 13.49 -2.04
CA PRO A 21 -0.40 12.58 -3.17
C PRO A 21 0.86 11.79 -3.53
N GLU A 22 2.05 12.36 -3.33
CA GLU A 22 3.32 11.65 -3.50
C GLU A 22 3.59 10.56 -2.45
N ASP A 23 2.94 10.64 -1.29
CA ASP A 23 3.06 9.66 -0.20
C ASP A 23 1.92 8.62 -0.23
N ASP A 24 1.00 8.76 -1.18
CA ASP A 24 -0.15 7.86 -1.35
C ASP A 24 0.33 6.55 -1.99
N VAL A 25 0.29 5.48 -1.20
CA VAL A 25 0.65 4.13 -1.61
C VAL A 25 -0.47 3.17 -1.21
N PRO A 26 -0.72 2.11 -1.99
CA PRO A 26 -1.75 1.13 -1.66
C PRO A 26 -1.51 0.51 -0.29
N GLU A 27 -2.60 0.25 0.44
CA GLU A 27 -2.56 -0.41 1.75
C GLU A 27 -2.28 -1.91 1.59
N ASP A 28 -1.44 -2.48 2.45
CA ASP A 28 -1.04 -3.91 2.39
C ASP A 28 -2.22 -4.89 2.53
N ASP A 29 -3.35 -4.45 3.10
CA ASP A 29 -4.56 -5.26 3.31
C ASP A 29 -5.53 -5.25 2.09
N ASP A 30 -5.20 -4.55 1.00
CA ASP A 30 -6.08 -4.49 -0.19
C ASP A 30 -6.15 -5.86 -0.91
N PRO A 31 -7.34 -6.44 -1.15
CA PRO A 31 -7.48 -7.73 -1.82
C PRO A 31 -7.00 -7.77 -3.27
N ASP A 32 -6.87 -6.62 -3.94
CA ASP A 32 -6.31 -6.56 -5.30
C ASP A 32 -4.79 -6.35 -5.31
N LEU A 33 -4.21 -5.99 -4.16
CA LEU A 33 -2.79 -5.82 -4.00
C LEU A 33 -2.15 -7.21 -3.93
N VAL A 34 -1.40 -7.52 -4.98
CA VAL A 34 -0.65 -8.78 -5.04
C VAL A 34 0.70 -8.58 -4.37
N ASP A 35 1.03 -9.41 -3.37
CA ASP A 35 2.35 -9.46 -2.71
C ASP A 35 3.52 -9.64 -3.70
N SER A 36 3.20 -10.18 -4.87
CA SER A 36 4.15 -10.44 -5.93
C SER A 36 4.27 -9.29 -6.91
N ALA A 37 3.79 -8.07 -6.62
CA ALA A 37 3.75 -6.89 -7.49
C ALA A 37 4.91 -6.90 -8.49
N LEU A 38 4.67 -7.57 -9.61
CA LEU A 38 5.75 -7.94 -10.51
C LEU A 38 6.13 -6.64 -11.20
N SER A 39 7.42 -6.41 -11.37
CA SER A 39 7.85 -5.34 -12.25
C SER A 39 7.15 -5.52 -13.59
N GLY A 40 6.76 -4.44 -14.26
CA GLY A 40 6.18 -4.52 -15.60
C GLY A 40 7.05 -5.37 -16.54
N HIS A 41 8.36 -5.38 -16.31
CA HIS A 41 9.32 -6.26 -16.96
C HIS A 41 9.01 -7.76 -16.78
N ASP A 42 8.79 -8.20 -15.54
CA ASP A 42 8.53 -9.61 -15.22
C ASP A 42 7.16 -10.08 -15.75
N LEU A 43 6.17 -9.18 -15.75
CA LEU A 43 4.87 -9.43 -16.38
C LEU A 43 5.01 -9.61 -17.90
N ILE A 44 5.86 -8.82 -18.56
CA ILE A 44 6.07 -8.97 -20.00
C ILE A 44 6.70 -10.32 -20.34
N VAL A 45 7.69 -10.77 -19.55
CA VAL A 45 8.33 -12.09 -19.73
C VAL A 45 7.33 -13.22 -19.54
N ARG A 46 6.51 -13.16 -18.48
CA ARG A 46 5.60 -14.25 -18.11
C ARG A 46 4.34 -14.32 -18.96
N GLU A 47 3.64 -13.20 -19.17
CA GLU A 47 2.32 -13.20 -19.82
C GLU A 47 2.43 -13.29 -21.36
N LEU A 48 3.48 -12.71 -21.96
CA LEU A 48 3.67 -12.73 -23.41
C LEU A 48 4.67 -13.78 -23.87
N GLY A 49 5.30 -14.50 -22.93
CA GLY A 49 6.36 -15.46 -23.23
C GLY A 49 7.61 -14.81 -23.83
N ALA A 50 7.86 -13.54 -23.47
CA ALA A 50 9.03 -12.81 -23.93
C ALA A 50 10.32 -13.35 -23.26
N THR A 51 11.46 -13.12 -23.89
CA THR A 51 12.79 -13.47 -23.35
C THR A 51 13.68 -12.25 -23.32
N VAL A 52 14.38 -12.05 -22.21
CA VAL A 52 15.41 -11.02 -22.07
C VAL A 52 16.68 -11.51 -22.77
N ILE A 53 17.19 -10.71 -23.69
CA ILE A 53 18.44 -11.01 -24.39
C ILE A 53 19.60 -10.32 -23.68
N ASP A 54 19.49 -9.01 -23.48
CA ASP A 54 20.48 -8.20 -22.78
C ASP A 54 19.77 -7.14 -21.93
N GLU A 55 20.28 -6.89 -20.74
CA GLU A 55 19.81 -5.83 -19.84
C GLU A 55 20.91 -4.77 -19.69
N PHE A 56 20.53 -3.49 -19.84
CA PHE A 56 21.45 -2.37 -19.74
C PHE A 56 21.01 -1.46 -18.58
N ALA A 57 21.89 -1.28 -17.60
CA ALA A 57 21.67 -0.32 -16.52
C ALA A 57 21.73 1.10 -17.09
N ASN A 58 20.68 1.89 -16.84
CA ASN A 58 20.56 3.25 -17.34
C ASN A 58 21.27 4.24 -16.41
N GLU A 59 22.55 3.97 -16.14
CA GLU A 59 23.43 4.82 -15.32
C GLU A 59 24.21 5.75 -16.27
N GLN A 60 23.83 7.03 -16.32
CA GLN A 60 24.48 8.10 -17.08
C GLN A 60 25.05 9.16 -16.15
#